data_AF-A0A8B7NJ87-F1
#
_entry.id   AF-A0A8B7NJ87-F1
#
_cell.length_a   1.000
_cell.length_b   1.000
_cell.length_c   1.000
_cell.angle_alpha   90.00
_cell.angle_beta   90.00
_cell.angle_gamma   90.00
#
_symmetry.space_group_name_H-M   'P 1'
#
loop_
_entity.id
_entity.type
_entity.pdbx_description
1 polymer ?
#
loop_
_entity_poly.entity_id
_entity_poly.type
_entity_poly.pdbx_seq_one_letter_code
_entity_poly.pdbx_strand_id
1 'polypeptide(L)'
;MLHHAVPWRLWVVMEVFAQKKAQWVEFLEKAGSAELVLLNLCDSGSLCDDLLRHLPGSSVRLSQFSGPVGLSGAAALAAMARRSQLDIRLRVTAMPTETTEGNWRLDLYPASSDHASHTRQLPGGSHTRPPRLDIIAGEPCNPRDLADAIISLTPQDKRFSSLSLEFHLCNEKLSDEELRDLLQRLQDEDIRTSDLEEARGASLTHAVKFGRYLFLLLVIGDQMSPRELAVQSAAPDALKAMIERRHFLSRRDNF
;
A
#
# COMPACT_ATOMS: atom_id res chain seq x y z
N MET A 1 29.19 -22.89 10.12
CA MET A 1 29.04 -21.45 9.84
C MET A 1 28.38 -21.31 8.48
N LEU A 2 27.08 -21.02 8.42
CA LEU A 2 26.41 -20.71 7.16
C LEU A 2 26.78 -19.26 6.81
N HIS A 3 27.60 -19.08 5.77
CA HIS A 3 27.78 -17.76 5.17
C HIS A 3 26.40 -17.29 4.70
N HIS A 4 25.88 -16.22 5.29
CA HIS A 4 24.72 -15.51 4.77
C HIS A 4 25.12 -14.95 3.40
N ALA A 5 24.94 -15.74 2.34
CA ALA A 5 25.06 -15.26 0.98
C ALA A 5 24.03 -14.15 0.81
N VAL A 6 24.50 -12.95 0.45
CA VAL A 6 23.62 -11.82 0.15
C VAL A 6 22.69 -12.28 -0.99
N PRO A 7 21.37 -12.19 -0.82
CA PRO A 7 20.44 -12.60 -1.86
C PRO A 7 20.72 -11.82 -3.14
N TRP A 8 20.71 -12.52 -4.27
CA TRP A 8 20.97 -11.90 -5.57
C TRP A 8 19.81 -10.99 -5.92
N ARG A 9 20.12 -9.74 -6.29
CA ARG A 9 19.13 -8.78 -6.76
C ARG A 9 19.01 -8.83 -8.28
N LEU A 10 17.82 -9.15 -8.77
CA LEU A 10 17.52 -9.31 -10.19
C LEU A 10 16.52 -8.26 -10.65
N TRP A 11 16.80 -7.62 -11.78
CA TRP A 11 15.91 -6.66 -12.42
C TRP A 11 15.12 -7.38 -13.51
N VAL A 12 13.80 -7.34 -13.42
CA VAL A 12 12.91 -8.06 -14.32
C VAL A 12 11.96 -7.05 -14.95
N VAL A 13 12.03 -6.96 -16.28
CA VAL A 13 11.02 -6.29 -17.09
C VAL A 13 9.93 -7.30 -17.41
N MET A 14 8.74 -7.09 -16.85
CA MET A 14 7.64 -8.07 -16.89
C MET A 14 7.16 -8.38 -18.31
N GLU A 15 7.18 -7.39 -19.21
CA GLU A 15 6.77 -7.53 -20.61
C GLU A 15 7.54 -8.63 -21.35
N VAL A 16 8.83 -8.80 -21.04
CA VAL A 16 9.68 -9.84 -21.63
C VAL A 16 9.18 -11.23 -21.24
N PHE A 17 8.66 -11.39 -20.02
CA PHE A 17 8.13 -12.64 -19.50
C PHE A 17 6.66 -12.87 -19.84
N ALA A 18 5.90 -11.82 -20.17
CA ALA A 18 4.51 -11.93 -20.62
C ALA A 18 4.37 -12.85 -21.85
N GLN A 19 5.37 -12.82 -22.73
CA GLN A 19 5.43 -13.68 -23.92
C GLN A 19 5.86 -15.13 -23.61
N LYS A 20 6.34 -15.40 -22.39
CA LYS A 20 6.99 -16.67 -22.01
C LYS A 20 6.56 -17.13 -20.61
N LYS A 21 5.26 -17.14 -20.35
CA LYS A 21 4.67 -17.48 -19.03
C LYS A 21 5.22 -18.75 -18.37
N ALA A 22 5.45 -19.83 -19.12
CA ALA A 22 6.02 -21.06 -18.57
C ALA A 22 7.43 -20.84 -17.99
N GLN A 23 8.24 -20.01 -18.64
CA GLN A 23 9.59 -19.68 -18.20
C GLN A 23 9.59 -18.80 -16.95
N TRP A 24 8.54 -17.99 -16.75
CA TRP A 24 8.38 -17.21 -15.52
C TRP A 24 8.20 -18.11 -14.28
N VAL A 25 7.32 -19.10 -14.38
CA VAL A 25 7.09 -20.05 -13.28
C VAL A 25 8.36 -20.85 -13.00
N GLU A 26 9.00 -21.40 -14.03
CA GLU A 26 10.27 -22.11 -13.89
C GLU A 26 11.38 -21.24 -13.28
N PHE A 27 11.45 -19.96 -13.68
CA PHE A 27 12.37 -18.99 -13.10
C PHE A 27 12.12 -18.81 -11.60
N LEU A 28 10.87 -18.60 -11.17
CA LEU A 28 10.53 -18.42 -9.76
C LEU A 28 10.86 -19.65 -8.90
N GLU A 29 10.72 -20.86 -9.45
CA GLU A 29 11.09 -22.11 -8.78
C GLU A 29 12.61 -22.24 -8.59
N LYS A 30 13.39 -21.81 -9.59
CA LYS A 30 14.85 -21.93 -9.59
C LYS A 30 15.58 -20.76 -8.92
N ALA A 31 14.94 -19.59 -8.82
CA ALA A 31 15.54 -18.37 -8.30
C ALA A 31 15.88 -18.42 -6.81
N GLY A 32 15.29 -19.35 -6.05
CA GLY A 32 15.50 -19.47 -4.60
C GLY A 32 15.18 -18.16 -3.88
N SER A 33 16.02 -17.76 -2.92
CA SER A 33 15.82 -16.55 -2.11
C SER A 33 16.25 -15.24 -2.79
N ALA A 34 16.15 -15.14 -4.12
CA ALA A 34 16.49 -13.92 -4.85
C ALA A 34 15.59 -12.72 -4.44
N GLU A 35 16.15 -11.52 -4.55
CA GLU A 35 15.40 -10.25 -4.48
C GLU A 35 15.07 -9.78 -5.89
N LEU A 36 13.81 -9.46 -6.17
CA LEU A 36 13.37 -8.99 -7.48
C LEU A 36 13.03 -7.50 -7.45
N VAL A 37 13.46 -6.78 -8.48
CA VAL A 37 12.92 -5.47 -8.88
C VAL A 37 12.08 -5.71 -10.12
N LEU A 38 10.77 -5.50 -10.00
CA LEU A 38 9.83 -5.75 -11.08
C LEU A 38 9.37 -4.43 -11.71
N LEU A 39 9.54 -4.31 -13.02
CA LEU A 39 9.06 -3.17 -13.79
C LEU A 39 8.02 -3.66 -14.80
N ASN A 40 6.77 -3.24 -14.64
CA ASN A 40 5.75 -3.40 -15.66
C ASN A 40 5.64 -2.09 -16.44
N LEU A 41 6.19 -2.10 -17.65
CA LEU A 41 6.21 -0.95 -18.55
C LEU A 41 5.15 -1.05 -19.65
N CYS A 42 4.23 -2.02 -19.56
CA CYS A 42 3.20 -2.21 -20.58
C CYS A 42 2.29 -0.99 -20.69
N ASP A 43 2.48 -0.21 -21.75
CA ASP A 43 1.54 0.84 -22.17
C ASP A 43 0.35 0.28 -22.98
N SER A 44 0.41 -1.01 -23.33
CA SER A 44 -0.53 -1.69 -24.24
C SER A 44 -1.81 -2.22 -23.60
N GLY A 45 -2.05 -1.93 -22.32
CA GLY A 45 -3.20 -2.44 -21.57
C GLY A 45 -3.13 -3.93 -21.19
N SER A 46 -2.05 -4.64 -21.55
CA SER A 46 -1.83 -6.03 -21.10
C SER A 46 -1.34 -6.06 -19.65
N LEU A 47 -2.22 -6.47 -18.74
CA LEU A 47 -1.90 -6.60 -17.32
C LEU A 47 -1.13 -7.91 -17.09
N CYS A 48 0.06 -7.82 -16.47
CA CYS A 48 0.89 -8.98 -16.14
C CYS A 48 0.40 -9.73 -14.88
N ASP A 49 -0.89 -9.61 -14.56
CA ASP A 49 -1.56 -10.17 -13.38
C ASP A 49 -1.35 -11.69 -13.26
N ASP A 50 -1.39 -12.36 -14.41
CA ASP A 50 -1.24 -13.79 -14.52
C ASP A 50 0.18 -14.28 -14.22
N LEU A 51 1.18 -13.42 -14.33
CA LEU A 51 2.55 -13.64 -13.87
C LEU A 51 2.67 -13.32 -12.38
N LEU A 52 2.10 -12.19 -11.94
CA LEU A 52 2.19 -11.71 -10.56
C LEU A 52 1.57 -12.67 -9.55
N ARG A 53 0.48 -13.36 -9.91
CA ARG A 53 -0.20 -14.35 -9.05
C ARG A 53 0.70 -15.50 -8.56
N HIS A 54 1.82 -15.76 -9.23
CA HIS A 54 2.76 -16.82 -8.86
C HIS A 54 3.77 -16.38 -7.77
N LEU A 55 3.91 -15.07 -7.52
CA LEU A 55 4.87 -14.53 -6.56
C LEU A 55 4.62 -14.96 -5.10
N PRO A 56 3.39 -14.91 -4.56
CA PRO A 56 3.15 -15.22 -3.15
C PRO A 56 3.60 -16.62 -2.72
N GLY A 57 3.46 -17.60 -3.62
CA GLY A 57 3.89 -19.00 -3.37
C GLY A 57 5.37 -19.27 -3.60
N SER A 58 6.11 -18.33 -4.21
CA SER A 58 7.54 -18.49 -4.49
C SER A 58 8.42 -18.11 -3.30
N SER A 59 9.70 -18.50 -3.34
CA SER A 59 10.70 -18.18 -2.30
C SER A 59 11.41 -16.83 -2.48
N VAL A 60 11.14 -16.13 -3.59
CA VAL A 60 11.74 -14.82 -3.89
C VAL A 60 11.17 -13.73 -2.98
N ARG A 61 11.88 -12.62 -2.85
CA ARG A 61 11.40 -11.39 -2.21
C ARG A 61 11.26 -10.29 -3.23
N LEU A 62 10.33 -9.37 -3.02
CA LEU A 62 10.33 -8.13 -3.79
C LEU A 62 11.22 -7.13 -3.08
N SER A 63 11.92 -6.32 -3.85
CA SER A 63 12.60 -5.12 -3.36
C SER A 63 11.90 -3.86 -3.86
N GLN A 64 11.26 -3.96 -5.04
CA GLN A 64 10.50 -2.89 -5.65
C GLN A 64 9.55 -3.45 -6.72
N PHE A 65 8.41 -2.78 -6.90
CA PHE A 65 7.53 -2.94 -8.07
C PHE A 65 7.10 -1.56 -8.55
N SER A 66 6.98 -1.37 -9.87
CA SER A 66 6.30 -0.22 -10.46
C SER A 66 5.63 -0.62 -11.76
N GLY A 67 4.35 -0.30 -11.89
CA GLY A 67 3.66 -0.39 -13.17
C GLY A 67 2.16 -0.58 -13.04
N PRO A 68 1.45 -0.73 -14.18
CA PRO A 68 0.03 -0.99 -14.19
C PRO A 68 -0.27 -2.40 -13.68
N VAL A 69 -1.37 -2.56 -12.97
CA VAL A 69 -1.85 -3.85 -12.46
C VAL A 69 -3.37 -3.92 -12.49
N GLY A 70 -3.90 -5.13 -12.65
CA GLY A 70 -5.29 -5.42 -12.34
C GLY A 70 -5.47 -5.78 -10.87
N LEU A 71 -6.71 -6.11 -10.52
CA LEU A 71 -7.09 -6.48 -9.15
C LEU A 71 -6.30 -7.69 -8.63
N SER A 72 -6.11 -8.70 -9.48
CA SER A 72 -5.44 -9.94 -9.07
C SER A 72 -3.93 -9.77 -8.91
N GLY A 73 -3.31 -8.96 -9.77
CA GLY A 73 -1.91 -8.56 -9.64
C GLY A 73 -1.67 -7.70 -8.41
N ALA A 74 -2.57 -6.74 -8.14
CA ALA A 74 -2.54 -5.90 -6.94
C ALA A 74 -2.61 -6.73 -5.65
N ALA A 75 -3.54 -7.69 -5.57
CA ALA A 75 -3.65 -8.58 -4.41
C ALA A 75 -2.39 -9.45 -4.21
N ALA A 76 -1.82 -9.98 -5.30
CA ALA A 76 -0.58 -10.74 -5.24
C ALA A 76 0.59 -9.89 -4.74
N LEU A 77 0.69 -8.63 -5.19
CA LEU A 77 1.72 -7.69 -4.76
C LEU A 77 1.54 -7.23 -3.30
N ALA A 78 0.30 -7.03 -2.85
CA ALA A 78 0.01 -6.71 -1.46
C ALA A 78 0.42 -7.86 -0.51
N ALA A 79 0.18 -9.11 -0.90
CA ALA A 79 0.66 -10.28 -0.15
C ALA A 79 2.20 -10.31 -0.06
N MET A 80 2.88 -9.88 -1.12
CA MET A 80 4.34 -9.78 -1.14
C MET A 80 4.89 -8.61 -0.33
N ALA A 81 4.16 -7.48 -0.26
CA ALA A 81 4.62 -6.25 0.37
C ALA A 81 5.02 -6.47 1.83
N ARG A 82 4.17 -7.14 2.62
CA ARG A 82 4.49 -7.43 4.04
C ARG A 82 5.72 -8.33 4.19
N ARG A 83 5.77 -9.45 3.45
CA ARG A 83 6.90 -10.39 3.49
C ARG A 83 8.22 -9.71 3.11
N SER A 84 8.11 -8.72 2.23
CA SER A 84 9.23 -7.99 1.66
C SER A 84 9.54 -6.67 2.39
N GLN A 85 8.77 -6.34 3.44
CA GLN A 85 8.87 -5.07 4.17
C GLN A 85 8.79 -3.84 3.23
N LEU A 86 7.82 -3.85 2.33
CA LEU A 86 7.54 -2.78 1.39
C LEU A 86 6.25 -2.05 1.76
N ASP A 87 6.24 -0.75 1.49
CA ASP A 87 5.05 0.07 1.53
C ASP A 87 4.38 0.09 0.14
N ILE A 88 3.07 0.27 0.12
CA ILE A 88 2.22 0.25 -1.08
C ILE A 88 1.78 1.67 -1.40
N ARG A 89 1.98 2.09 -2.65
CA ARG A 89 1.38 3.30 -3.20
C ARG A 89 0.57 2.94 -4.44
N LEU A 90 -0.74 3.14 -4.37
CA LEU A 90 -1.65 3.01 -5.47
C LEU A 90 -1.93 4.39 -6.06
N ARG A 91 -1.70 4.56 -7.36
CA ARG A 91 -2.18 5.71 -8.11
C ARG A 91 -3.35 5.26 -8.95
N VAL A 92 -4.46 5.95 -8.80
CA VAL A 92 -5.69 5.67 -9.54
C VAL A 92 -5.97 6.87 -10.43
N THR A 93 -5.78 6.68 -11.74
CA THR A 93 -6.13 7.72 -12.72
C THR A 93 -7.62 7.74 -12.97
N ALA A 94 -8.27 6.57 -12.96
CA ALA A 94 -9.72 6.40 -12.96
C ALA A 94 -10.05 5.12 -12.17
N MET A 95 -11.16 5.07 -11.42
CA MET A 95 -11.51 3.83 -10.71
C MET A 95 -11.83 2.73 -11.73
N PRO A 96 -11.24 1.52 -11.60
CA PRO A 96 -11.57 0.40 -12.46
C PRO A 96 -13.00 -0.04 -12.12
N THR A 97 -13.85 0.06 -13.12
CA THR A 97 -15.09 -0.69 -13.20
C THR A 97 -14.76 -2.14 -13.58
N GLU A 98 -15.71 -3.06 -13.44
CA GLU A 98 -15.59 -4.46 -13.94
C GLU A 98 -15.17 -4.55 -15.43
N THR A 99 -15.28 -3.44 -16.18
CA THR A 99 -14.99 -3.33 -17.61
C THR A 99 -13.75 -2.51 -17.95
N THR A 100 -13.10 -1.86 -16.98
CA THR A 100 -11.91 -1.01 -17.23
C THR A 100 -10.67 -1.57 -16.54
N GLU A 101 -10.10 -2.60 -17.18
CA GLU A 101 -8.79 -3.12 -16.84
C GLU A 101 -7.70 -2.07 -17.15
N GLY A 102 -6.85 -1.73 -16.16
CA GLY A 102 -5.60 -0.98 -16.39
C GLY A 102 -5.47 0.44 -15.83
N ASN A 103 -6.43 0.93 -15.03
CA ASN A 103 -6.36 2.28 -14.47
C ASN A 103 -5.60 2.39 -13.12
N TRP A 104 -5.06 1.27 -12.63
CA TRP A 104 -4.27 1.23 -11.41
C TRP A 104 -2.80 1.15 -11.76
N ARG A 105 -2.04 2.14 -11.29
CA ARG A 105 -0.58 2.05 -11.24
C ARG A 105 -0.16 1.83 -9.80
N LEU A 106 0.50 0.71 -9.54
CA LEU A 106 0.95 0.35 -8.21
C LEU A 106 2.47 0.48 -8.14
N ASP A 107 2.93 1.13 -7.09
CA ASP A 107 4.33 1.25 -6.72
C ASP A 107 4.53 0.53 -5.37
N LEU A 108 5.41 -0.48 -5.32
CA LEU A 108 5.93 -1.03 -4.06
C LEU A 108 7.34 -0.50 -3.86
N TYR A 109 7.62 0.05 -2.68
CA TYR A 109 8.91 0.64 -2.36
C TYR A 109 9.37 0.21 -0.97
N PRO A 110 10.69 0.18 -0.70
CA PRO A 110 11.21 -0.14 0.62
C PRO A 110 10.53 0.70 1.70
N ALA A 111 10.08 0.05 2.77
CA ALA A 111 9.52 0.77 3.90
C ALA A 111 10.56 1.79 4.40
N SER A 112 10.20 3.08 4.36
CA SER A 112 11.09 4.13 4.85
C SER A 112 11.46 3.88 6.31
N SER A 113 12.75 3.99 6.62
CA SER A 113 13.29 3.74 7.98
C SER A 113 12.76 4.73 9.02
N ASP A 114 12.14 5.82 8.58
CA ASP A 114 11.62 6.93 9.39
C ASP A 114 10.53 6.52 10.38
N HIS A 115 9.82 5.42 10.09
CA HIS A 115 8.81 4.87 10.98
C HIS A 115 9.33 3.69 11.83
N ALA A 116 10.62 3.37 11.76
CA ALA A 116 11.29 2.53 12.76
C ALA A 116 11.62 3.31 14.06
N SER A 117 11.16 4.56 14.17
CA SER A 117 11.21 5.31 15.41
C SER A 117 10.11 4.83 16.35
N HIS A 118 10.53 4.05 17.37
CA HIS A 118 9.87 3.76 18.66
C HIS A 118 9.48 2.32 18.98
N THR A 119 9.42 1.39 18.03
CA THR A 119 9.47 -0.03 18.41
C THR A 119 10.90 -0.38 18.76
N ARG A 120 11.22 -0.31 20.06
CA ARG A 120 12.42 -0.92 20.65
C ARG A 120 12.36 -2.39 20.23
N GLN A 121 13.02 -2.73 19.12
CA GLN A 121 13.04 -4.09 18.59
C GLN A 121 13.55 -4.98 19.72
N LEU A 122 12.63 -5.74 20.32
CA LEU A 122 13.01 -6.76 21.28
C LEU A 122 13.86 -7.77 20.50
N PRO A 123 15.11 -8.03 20.91
CA PRO A 123 15.95 -8.99 20.21
C PRO A 123 15.26 -10.36 20.26
N GLY A 124 14.79 -10.84 19.11
CA GLY A 124 14.20 -12.17 18.95
C GLY A 124 12.83 -12.23 18.25
N GLY A 125 12.13 -11.11 18.07
CA GLY A 125 10.85 -11.09 17.34
C GLY A 125 11.03 -10.78 15.86
N SER A 126 10.90 -11.77 14.98
CA SER A 126 10.73 -11.56 13.53
C SER A 126 9.34 -10.98 13.23
N HIS A 127 8.98 -9.85 13.85
CA HIS A 127 7.73 -9.18 13.57
C HIS A 127 7.90 -8.36 12.29
N THR A 128 7.37 -8.89 11.19
CA THR A 128 7.22 -8.15 9.94
C THR A 128 6.27 -6.99 10.17
N ARG A 129 6.74 -5.76 9.94
CA ARG A 129 5.92 -4.56 10.05
C ARG A 129 4.75 -4.65 9.05
N PRO A 130 3.52 -4.26 9.44
CA PRO A 130 2.41 -4.07 8.50
C PRO A 130 2.72 -3.00 7.45
N PRO A 131 2.39 -3.21 6.17
CA PRO A 131 2.67 -2.22 5.12
C PRO A 131 1.86 -0.95 5.35
N ARG A 132 2.39 0.19 4.90
CA ARG A 132 1.60 1.40 4.67
C ARG A 132 0.88 1.31 3.32
N LEU A 133 -0.31 1.89 3.25
CA LEU A 133 -1.04 2.09 1.99
C LEU A 133 -1.29 3.57 1.76
N ASP A 134 -0.76 4.08 0.64
CA ASP A 134 -1.07 5.40 0.10
C ASP A 134 -1.91 5.25 -1.16
N ILE A 135 -3.10 5.85 -1.20
CA ILE A 135 -3.92 5.92 -2.41
C ILE A 135 -3.95 7.36 -2.90
N ILE A 136 -3.52 7.54 -4.15
CA ILE A 136 -3.50 8.83 -4.84
C ILE A 136 -4.54 8.76 -5.95
N ALA A 137 -5.67 9.44 -5.77
CA ALA A 137 -6.76 9.50 -6.74
C ALA A 137 -6.63 10.79 -7.58
N GLY A 138 -6.53 10.65 -8.91
CA GLY A 138 -6.49 11.77 -9.85
C GLY A 138 -7.87 12.21 -10.36
N GLU A 139 -8.89 11.38 -10.16
CA GLU A 139 -10.28 11.58 -10.59
C GLU A 139 -11.25 11.30 -9.42
N PRO A 140 -12.53 11.75 -9.50
CA PRO A 140 -13.49 11.49 -8.44
C PRO A 140 -13.67 9.98 -8.30
N CYS A 141 -13.55 9.47 -7.07
CA CYS A 141 -13.72 8.05 -6.82
C CYS A 141 -15.02 7.79 -6.05
N ASN A 142 -15.77 6.79 -6.50
CA ASN A 142 -16.86 6.25 -5.73
C ASN A 142 -16.31 5.59 -4.45
N PRO A 143 -16.85 5.88 -3.25
CA PRO A 143 -16.42 5.26 -2.00
C PRO A 143 -16.47 3.73 -2.02
N ARG A 144 -17.42 3.14 -2.78
CA ARG A 144 -17.54 1.69 -2.93
C ARG A 144 -16.31 1.09 -3.60
N ASP A 145 -15.93 1.63 -4.75
CA ASP A 145 -14.79 1.14 -5.53
C ASP A 145 -13.48 1.37 -4.76
N LEU A 146 -13.39 2.48 -4.03
CA LEU A 146 -12.24 2.76 -3.18
C LEU A 146 -12.11 1.73 -2.05
N ALA A 147 -13.22 1.36 -1.42
CA ALA A 147 -13.23 0.30 -0.43
C ALA A 147 -12.77 -1.03 -1.03
N ASP A 148 -13.30 -1.40 -2.20
CA ASP A 148 -12.92 -2.63 -2.91
C ASP A 148 -11.42 -2.66 -3.26
N ALA A 149 -10.87 -1.51 -3.67
CA ALA A 149 -9.43 -1.36 -3.89
C ALA A 149 -8.62 -1.59 -2.61
N ILE A 150 -9.00 -0.94 -1.50
CA ILE A 150 -8.33 -1.11 -0.21
C ILE A 150 -8.41 -2.57 0.25
N ILE A 151 -9.60 -3.19 0.18
CA ILE A 151 -9.82 -4.59 0.57
C ILE A 151 -8.92 -5.52 -0.24
N SER A 152 -8.80 -5.30 -1.56
CA SER A 152 -7.94 -6.11 -2.42
C SER A 152 -6.45 -5.98 -2.10
N LEU A 153 -6.03 -4.80 -1.63
CA LEU A 153 -4.66 -4.50 -1.21
C LEU A 153 -4.40 -4.82 0.26
N THR A 154 -5.41 -5.31 0.97
CA THR A 154 -5.30 -5.59 2.39
C THR A 154 -4.45 -6.84 2.61
N PRO A 155 -3.42 -6.78 3.49
CA PRO A 155 -2.63 -7.94 3.84
C PRO A 155 -3.49 -8.99 4.57
N GLN A 156 -3.02 -10.24 4.61
CA GLN A 156 -3.80 -11.37 5.15
C GLN A 156 -4.25 -11.20 6.61
N ASP A 157 -3.49 -10.49 7.43
CA ASP A 157 -3.84 -10.21 8.83
C ASP A 157 -4.69 -8.95 9.00
N LYS A 158 -5.16 -8.39 7.88
CA LYS A 158 -6.05 -7.24 7.79
C LYS A 158 -5.51 -5.96 8.44
N ARG A 159 -4.19 -5.82 8.55
CA ARG A 159 -3.55 -4.68 9.22
C ARG A 159 -2.65 -3.86 8.31
N PHE A 160 -2.87 -2.56 8.28
CA PHE A 160 -1.94 -1.57 7.73
C PHE A 160 -1.22 -0.83 8.85
N SER A 161 0.02 -0.37 8.63
CA SER A 161 0.67 0.54 9.60
C SER A 161 0.11 1.96 9.50
N SER A 162 -0.35 2.35 8.32
CA SER A 162 -1.10 3.59 8.08
C SER A 162 -1.81 3.50 6.74
N LEU A 163 -2.99 4.11 6.64
CA LEU A 163 -3.75 4.20 5.40
C LEU A 163 -4.06 5.67 5.10
N SER A 164 -3.59 6.17 3.95
CA SER A 164 -3.86 7.55 3.55
C SER A 164 -4.45 7.65 2.14
N LEU A 165 -5.31 8.65 1.96
CA LEU A 165 -5.95 9.00 0.69
C LEU A 165 -5.55 10.43 0.30
N GLU A 166 -5.18 10.62 -0.95
CA GLU A 166 -4.77 11.91 -1.50
C GLU A 166 -5.50 12.16 -2.82
N PHE A 167 -6.35 13.19 -2.88
CA PHE A 167 -7.06 13.55 -4.11
C PHE A 167 -6.32 14.66 -4.83
N HIS A 168 -5.79 14.38 -6.02
CA HIS A 168 -5.20 15.38 -6.90
C HIS A 168 -6.25 15.71 -7.95
N LEU A 169 -6.50 17.00 -8.23
CA LEU A 169 -7.36 17.48 -9.33
C LEU A 169 -8.88 17.50 -9.10
N CYS A 170 -9.43 16.74 -8.16
CA CYS A 170 -10.87 16.77 -7.89
C CYS A 170 -11.24 17.74 -6.77
N ASN A 171 -12.04 18.76 -7.10
CA ASN A 171 -12.70 19.57 -6.08
C ASN A 171 -13.77 18.78 -5.31
N GLU A 172 -14.21 17.64 -5.86
CA GLU A 172 -15.14 16.73 -5.24
C GLU A 172 -14.39 15.85 -4.23
N LYS A 173 -14.68 16.14 -2.96
CA LYS A 173 -14.27 15.35 -1.81
C LYS A 173 -15.36 14.31 -1.55
N LEU A 174 -14.97 13.16 -1.01
CA LEU A 174 -15.93 12.30 -0.31
C LEU A 174 -16.69 13.16 0.71
N SER A 175 -18.02 13.09 0.67
CA SER A 175 -18.84 13.68 1.73
C SER A 175 -18.57 13.00 3.06
N ASP A 176 -19.01 13.60 4.16
CA ASP A 176 -18.83 13.00 5.48
C ASP A 176 -19.62 11.67 5.61
N GLU A 177 -20.75 11.54 4.89
CA GLU A 177 -21.51 10.29 4.74
C GLU A 177 -20.76 9.25 3.92
N GLU A 178 -20.24 9.60 2.75
CA GLU A 178 -19.48 8.68 1.91
C GLU A 178 -18.22 8.17 2.63
N LEU A 179 -17.56 9.05 3.39
CA LEU A 179 -16.43 8.69 4.23
C LEU A 179 -16.84 7.79 5.40
N ARG A 180 -18.03 8.00 5.98
CA ARG A 180 -18.61 7.11 6.99
C ARG A 180 -18.84 5.72 6.44
N ASP A 181 -19.47 5.64 5.27
CA ASP A 181 -19.80 4.39 4.61
C ASP A 181 -18.52 3.63 4.22
N LEU A 182 -17.51 4.34 3.70
CA LEU A 182 -16.19 3.79 3.45
C LEU A 182 -15.57 3.20 4.72
N LEU A 183 -15.49 3.98 5.80
CA LEU A 183 -14.88 3.53 7.05
C LEU A 183 -15.63 2.36 7.67
N GLN A 184 -16.97 2.37 7.65
CA GLN A 184 -17.80 1.28 8.13
C GLN A 184 -17.51 0.00 7.34
N ARG A 185 -17.48 0.09 6.00
CA ARG A 185 -17.21 -1.07 5.14
C ARG A 185 -15.84 -1.68 5.38
N LEU A 186 -14.80 -0.85 5.57
CA LEU A 186 -13.46 -1.34 5.88
C LEU A 186 -13.43 -2.03 7.25
N GLN A 187 -14.16 -1.50 8.23
CA GLN A 187 -14.28 -2.12 9.55
C GLN A 187 -15.06 -3.45 9.51
N ASP A 188 -16.14 -3.53 8.72
CA ASP A 188 -16.91 -4.76 8.52
C ASP A 188 -16.05 -5.89 7.92
N GLU A 189 -15.01 -5.52 7.16
CA GLU A 189 -13.99 -6.42 6.60
C GLU A 189 -12.81 -6.72 7.55
N ASP A 190 -12.94 -6.31 8.82
CA ASP A 190 -11.96 -6.38 9.91
C ASP A 190 -10.61 -5.72 9.59
N ILE A 191 -10.63 -4.71 8.70
CA ILE A 191 -9.43 -3.95 8.33
C ILE A 191 -9.10 -2.98 9.46
N ARG A 192 -7.83 -2.95 9.86
CA ARG A 192 -7.34 -2.10 10.95
C ARG A 192 -6.10 -1.34 10.54
N THR A 193 -5.92 -0.17 11.13
CA THR A 193 -4.64 0.54 11.09
C THR A 193 -3.95 0.45 12.43
N SER A 194 -2.67 0.13 12.45
CA SER A 194 -1.84 0.32 13.65
C SER A 194 -1.85 1.80 13.99
N ASP A 195 -2.21 2.16 15.22
CA ASP A 195 -1.96 3.53 15.68
C ASP A 195 -0.45 3.78 15.56
N LEU A 196 -0.08 4.94 15.01
CA LEU A 196 1.31 5.44 15.01
C LEU A 196 1.92 5.47 16.43
N GLU A 197 1.10 5.30 17.46
CA GLU A 197 1.44 5.14 18.86
C GLU A 197 0.98 3.76 19.37
N GLU A 198 1.77 2.70 19.10
CA GLU A 198 1.54 1.39 19.72
C GLU A 198 1.68 1.46 21.25
N ALA A 199 0.55 1.67 21.93
CA ALA A 199 0.29 1.18 23.29
C ALA A 199 -1.21 0.92 23.54
N ARG A 200 -2.11 1.44 22.70
CA ARG A 200 -3.53 1.12 22.70
C ARG A 200 -3.93 1.04 21.25
N GLY A 201 -4.48 -0.07 20.79
CA GLY A 201 -5.08 -0.10 19.46
C GLY A 201 -6.05 1.07 19.34
N ALA A 202 -6.11 1.71 18.18
CA ALA A 202 -7.10 2.74 17.93
C ALA A 202 -8.46 2.17 18.34
N SER A 203 -9.01 2.64 19.45
CA SER A 203 -10.32 2.15 19.88
C SER A 203 -11.41 2.72 18.97
N LEU A 204 -11.10 3.77 18.20
CA LEU A 204 -12.05 4.56 17.44
C LEU A 204 -11.62 4.74 15.98
N THR A 205 -12.51 4.33 15.08
CA THR A 205 -12.42 4.60 13.65
C THR A 205 -12.78 6.06 13.35
N HIS A 206 -11.90 6.77 12.65
CA HIS A 206 -12.07 8.17 12.24
C HIS A 206 -11.18 8.55 11.06
N ALA A 207 -11.41 9.73 10.47
CA ALA A 207 -10.58 10.28 9.42
C ALA A 207 -10.05 11.66 9.82
N VAL A 208 -8.76 11.89 9.60
CA VAL A 208 -8.11 13.19 9.86
C VAL A 208 -7.86 13.90 8.54
N LYS A 209 -8.36 15.13 8.42
CA LYS A 209 -8.27 15.95 7.21
C LYS A 209 -7.24 17.04 7.39
N PHE A 210 -6.34 17.15 6.42
CA PHE A 210 -5.19 18.02 6.55
C PHE A 210 -5.20 19.18 5.54
N GLY A 211 -5.57 20.37 6.01
CA GLY A 211 -5.40 21.65 5.29
C GLY A 211 -6.18 21.79 3.98
N ARG A 212 -5.67 22.64 3.07
CA ARG A 212 -6.21 22.86 1.71
C ARG A 212 -5.94 21.69 0.75
N TYR A 213 -4.99 20.84 1.09
CA TYR A 213 -4.66 19.65 0.33
C TYR A 213 -5.69 18.57 0.67
N LEU A 214 -6.16 17.86 -0.34
CA LEU A 214 -7.17 16.81 -0.21
C LEU A 214 -6.55 15.53 0.37
N PHE A 215 -5.88 15.64 1.52
CA PHE A 215 -5.22 14.52 2.18
C PHE A 215 -6.05 14.08 3.38
N LEU A 216 -6.41 12.79 3.39
CA LEU A 216 -7.12 12.11 4.48
C LEU A 216 -6.23 11.00 5.04
N LEU A 217 -6.03 10.99 6.35
CA LEU A 217 -5.51 9.83 7.06
C LEU A 217 -6.70 9.06 7.62
N LEU A 218 -6.84 7.79 7.25
CA LEU A 218 -7.86 6.91 7.81
C LEU A 218 -7.26 6.15 9.00
N VAL A 219 -7.89 6.30 10.16
CA VAL A 219 -7.57 5.53 11.36
C VAL A 219 -8.73 4.57 11.57
N ILE A 220 -8.48 3.26 11.46
CA ILE A 220 -9.51 2.22 11.54
C ILE A 220 -9.24 1.36 12.76
N GLY A 221 -10.16 1.45 13.71
CA GLY A 221 -10.10 0.83 15.02
C GLY A 221 -11.20 -0.20 15.26
N ASP A 222 -11.33 -0.66 16.50
CA ASP A 222 -12.27 -1.72 16.87
C ASP A 222 -13.72 -1.24 17.01
N GLN A 223 -13.96 0.07 17.18
CA GLN A 223 -15.29 0.66 17.31
C GLN A 223 -15.39 1.93 16.47
N MET A 224 -16.56 2.24 15.92
CA MET A 224 -16.80 3.56 15.36
C MET A 224 -16.84 4.62 16.48
N SER A 225 -16.26 5.79 16.23
CA SER A 225 -16.39 6.90 17.17
C SER A 225 -17.86 7.28 17.39
N PRO A 226 -18.35 7.38 18.66
CA PRO A 226 -19.71 7.83 18.95
C PRO A 226 -19.88 9.35 18.74
N ARG A 227 -18.78 10.11 18.63
CA ARG A 227 -18.82 11.48 18.12
C ARG A 227 -18.99 11.40 16.61
N GLU A 228 -19.95 12.16 16.06
CA GLU A 228 -20.09 12.45 14.62
C GLU A 228 -18.72 12.43 13.98
N LEU A 229 -18.53 11.57 12.98
CA LEU A 229 -17.26 11.30 12.29
C LEU A 229 -16.32 12.49 12.44
N ALA A 230 -15.38 12.41 13.40
CA ALA A 230 -14.63 13.59 13.79
C ALA A 230 -13.61 13.84 12.68
N VAL A 231 -14.04 14.52 11.62
CA VAL A 231 -13.19 15.08 10.58
C VAL A 231 -12.42 16.19 11.28
N GLN A 232 -11.37 15.79 11.99
CA GLN A 232 -10.50 16.71 12.68
C GLN A 232 -9.72 17.44 11.59
N SER A 233 -10.03 18.71 11.43
CA SER A 233 -9.17 19.60 10.66
C SER A 233 -7.91 19.82 11.48
N ALA A 234 -6.82 19.19 11.06
CA ALA A 234 -5.53 19.49 11.65
C ALA A 234 -5.11 20.90 11.20
N ALA A 235 -4.64 21.72 12.15
CA ALA A 235 -4.08 23.03 11.83
C ALA A 235 -2.96 22.89 10.78
N PRO A 236 -2.79 23.86 9.86
CA PRO A 236 -1.76 23.83 8.84
C PRO A 236 -0.35 23.57 9.40
N ASP A 237 -0.07 24.02 10.63
CA ASP A 237 1.22 23.81 11.30
C ASP A 237 1.43 22.37 11.78
N ALA A 238 0.37 21.65 12.14
CA ALA A 238 0.43 20.22 12.46
C ALA A 238 0.66 19.39 11.19
N LEU A 239 0.01 19.78 10.08
CA LEU A 239 0.29 19.20 8.77
C LEU A 239 1.71 19.51 8.32
N LYS A 240 2.17 20.75 8.49
CA LYS A 240 3.53 21.17 8.16
C LYS A 240 4.55 20.42 9.00
N ALA A 241 4.34 20.22 10.30
CA ALA A 241 5.21 19.38 11.12
C ALA A 241 5.23 17.91 10.67
N MET A 242 4.07 17.37 10.26
CA MET A 242 3.95 16.00 9.73
C MET A 242 4.59 15.85 8.33
N ILE A 243 4.41 16.84 7.43
CA ILE A 243 4.97 16.89 6.07
C ILE A 243 6.45 17.27 6.09
N GLU A 244 6.89 18.15 6.96
CA GLU A 244 8.30 18.48 7.14
C GLU A 244 9.03 17.29 7.77
N ARG A 245 8.40 16.54 8.69
CA ARG A 245 8.86 15.19 9.03
C ARG A 245 8.91 14.28 7.78
N ARG A 246 7.87 14.29 6.92
CA ARG A 246 7.79 13.49 5.67
C ARG A 246 8.86 13.85 4.62
N HIS A 247 9.24 15.12 4.46
CA HIS A 247 10.16 15.61 3.43
C HIS A 247 11.60 15.77 3.90
N PHE A 248 11.82 16.12 5.17
CA PHE A 248 13.16 16.23 5.74
C PHE A 248 13.88 14.88 5.73
N LEU A 249 13.11 13.80 5.85
CA LEU A 249 13.67 12.45 5.92
C LEU A 249 13.85 11.81 4.53
N SER A 250 12.96 12.09 3.57
CA SER A 250 13.15 11.67 2.16
C SER A 250 14.34 12.32 1.44
N ARG A 251 14.90 13.44 1.95
CA ARG A 251 16.08 14.11 1.37
C ARG A 251 17.41 13.65 1.95
N ARG A 252 17.42 12.88 3.04
CA ARG A 252 18.66 12.41 3.68
C ARG A 252 19.28 11.17 3.02
N ASP A 253 18.51 10.43 2.21
CA ASP A 253 18.96 9.19 1.56
C ASP A 253 19.49 9.38 0.12
N ASN A 254 19.76 10.63 -0.29
CA ASN A 254 20.39 10.97 -1.58
C ASN A 254 21.81 11.58 -1.41
N PHE A 255 22.45 11.37 -0.26
CA PHE A 255 23.85 11.76 0.00
C PHE A 255 24.65 10.61 0.62
#